data_AF-A0A2W5UZ54-F1
#
_entry.id   AF-A0A2W5UZ54-F1
#
_cell.length_a   1.000
_cell.length_b   1.000
_cell.length_c   1.000
_cell.angle_alpha   90.00
_cell.angle_beta   90.00
_cell.angle_gamma   90.00
#
_symmetry.space_group_name_H-M   'P 1'
#
loop_
_entity.id
_entity.type
_entity.pdbx_description
1 polymer ?
#
loop_
_entity_poly.entity_id
_entity_poly.type
_entity_poly.pdbx_seq_one_letter_code
_entity_poly.pdbx_strand_id
1 'polypeptide(L)'
;MSAPTIPGLEGNAPTTNQDMLNWIAECAELCQPDKVVFCDGSDEEWEALAKDLVDKGTLVKLNEEKRPNSYLASSDPADVARVESRTFICSKTEDGAGPTNNWRDPDEMRAEMSEHFKGSMKGRTMYVVPFCMGPITDPDPKLGIELTDSGYVVMSMRIMTRM
;
A
#
# COMPACT_ATOMS: atom_id res chain seq x y z
N MET A 1 12.90 -23.61 -7.91
CA MET A 1 11.45 -23.66 -7.57
C MET A 1 10.75 -22.68 -8.48
N SER A 2 9.54 -23.01 -8.97
CA SER A 2 8.73 -22.10 -9.79
C SER A 2 8.13 -21.00 -8.92
N ALA A 3 7.92 -19.80 -9.49
CA ALA A 3 7.23 -18.71 -8.81
C ALA A 3 5.83 -19.15 -8.33
N PRO A 4 5.35 -18.66 -7.18
CA PRO A 4 3.99 -18.95 -6.73
C PRO A 4 2.97 -18.34 -7.69
N THR A 5 1.78 -18.91 -7.73
CA THR A 5 0.64 -18.28 -8.41
C THR A 5 0.05 -17.22 -7.48
N ILE A 6 0.00 -15.97 -7.94
CA ILE A 6 -0.60 -14.86 -7.19
C ILE A 6 -2.04 -14.67 -7.69
N PRO A 7 -3.08 -14.89 -6.87
CA PRO A 7 -4.46 -14.63 -7.26
C PRO A 7 -4.66 -13.20 -7.75
N GLY A 8 -5.33 -13.02 -8.90
CA GLY A 8 -5.60 -11.71 -9.49
C GLY A 8 -4.44 -11.11 -10.29
N LEU A 9 -3.25 -11.70 -10.30
CA LEU A 9 -2.15 -11.24 -11.15
C LEU A 9 -2.34 -11.76 -12.58
N GLU A 10 -2.34 -10.85 -13.55
CA GLU A 10 -2.31 -11.19 -14.98
C GLU A 10 -0.87 -11.11 -15.52
N GLY A 11 -0.44 -12.15 -16.24
CA GLY A 11 0.91 -12.21 -16.80
C GLY A 11 1.96 -12.70 -15.80
N ASN A 12 3.21 -12.27 -16.00
CA ASN A 12 4.33 -12.64 -15.13
C ASN A 12 4.67 -11.49 -14.18
N ALA A 13 5.02 -11.83 -12.94
CA ALA A 13 5.55 -10.83 -12.01
C ALA A 13 6.88 -10.24 -12.52
N PRO A 14 7.17 -8.95 -12.29
CA PRO A 14 8.35 -8.26 -12.83
C PRO A 14 9.65 -8.56 -12.06
N THR A 15 9.65 -9.57 -11.18
CA THR A 15 10.78 -9.92 -10.32
C THR A 15 10.88 -11.43 -10.16
N THR A 16 12.07 -11.90 -9.79
CA THR A 16 12.34 -13.30 -9.48
C THR A 16 12.48 -13.56 -7.97
N ASN A 17 12.36 -12.53 -7.13
CA ASN A 17 12.47 -12.64 -5.67
C ASN A 17 11.33 -13.50 -5.10
N GLN A 18 11.65 -14.75 -4.77
CA GLN A 18 10.66 -15.75 -4.35
C GLN A 18 10.00 -15.41 -3.00
N ASP A 19 10.76 -14.89 -2.04
CA ASP A 19 10.23 -14.58 -0.72
C ASP A 19 9.19 -13.47 -0.79
N MET A 20 9.46 -12.43 -1.59
CA MET A 20 8.51 -11.37 -1.89
C MET A 20 7.26 -11.90 -2.59
N LEU A 21 7.43 -12.74 -3.63
CA LEU A 21 6.30 -13.27 -4.38
C LEU A 21 5.41 -14.20 -3.53
N ASN A 22 6.02 -15.01 -2.66
CA ASN A 22 5.27 -15.88 -1.75
C ASN A 22 4.46 -15.05 -0.75
N TRP A 23 5.07 -14.02 -0.16
CA TRP A 23 4.38 -13.11 0.76
C TRP A 23 3.22 -12.36 0.07
N ILE A 24 3.41 -11.88 -1.15
CA ILE A 24 2.34 -11.23 -1.93
C ILE A 24 1.21 -12.22 -2.22
N ALA A 25 1.53 -13.46 -2.58
CA ALA A 25 0.52 -14.50 -2.81
C ALA A 25 -0.31 -14.77 -1.53
N GLU A 26 0.34 -14.92 -0.38
CA GLU A 26 -0.34 -15.08 0.92
C GLU A 26 -1.27 -13.90 1.24
N CYS A 27 -0.81 -12.66 1.02
CA CYS A 27 -1.64 -11.48 1.22
C CYS A 27 -2.80 -11.42 0.24
N ALA A 28 -2.61 -11.77 -1.03
CA ALA A 28 -3.68 -11.81 -2.02
C ALA A 28 -4.72 -12.89 -1.70
N GLU A 29 -4.30 -14.07 -1.21
CA GLU A 29 -5.21 -15.12 -0.74
C GLU A 29 -6.06 -14.65 0.45
N LEU A 30 -5.44 -13.93 1.40
CA LEU A 30 -6.14 -13.39 2.58
C LEU A 30 -7.11 -12.27 2.19
N CYS A 31 -6.63 -11.25 1.46
CA CYS A 31 -7.38 -10.04 1.15
C CYS A 31 -8.39 -10.20 0.01
N GLN A 32 -8.21 -11.21 -0.85
CA GLN A 32 -9.08 -11.58 -1.97
C GLN A 32 -9.36 -10.42 -2.95
N PRO A 33 -8.33 -9.76 -3.51
CA PRO A 33 -8.52 -8.75 -4.54
C PRO A 33 -9.00 -9.37 -5.86
N ASP A 34 -9.68 -8.59 -6.69
CA ASP A 34 -10.08 -9.01 -8.03
C ASP A 34 -8.89 -8.96 -9.00
N LYS A 35 -7.95 -8.04 -8.77
CA LYS A 35 -6.76 -7.82 -9.58
C LYS A 35 -5.56 -7.51 -8.71
N VAL A 36 -4.37 -7.97 -9.12
CA VAL A 36 -3.09 -7.56 -8.55
C VAL A 36 -2.28 -6.83 -9.62
N VAL A 37 -1.75 -5.65 -9.28
CA VAL A 37 -0.94 -4.80 -10.16
C VAL A 37 0.37 -4.45 -9.47
N PHE A 38 1.48 -4.65 -10.16
CA PHE A 38 2.79 -4.15 -9.72
C PHE A 38 2.98 -2.74 -10.25
N CYS A 39 3.18 -1.79 -9.34
CA CYS A 39 3.45 -0.41 -9.70
C CYS A 39 4.88 -0.25 -10.22
N ASP A 40 5.04 0.61 -11.22
CA ASP A 40 6.33 0.86 -11.90
C ASP A 40 6.81 2.32 -11.77
N GLY A 41 5.97 3.21 -11.25
CA GLY A 41 6.34 4.60 -10.99
C GLY A 41 6.38 5.48 -12.22
N SER A 42 6.01 4.95 -13.38
CA SER A 42 6.00 5.66 -14.66
C SER A 42 5.03 6.84 -14.67
N ASP A 43 5.26 7.76 -15.62
CA ASP A 43 4.32 8.85 -15.86
C ASP A 43 3.01 8.32 -16.47
N GLU A 44 3.07 7.25 -17.27
CA GLU A 44 1.91 6.57 -17.84
C GLU A 44 1.02 5.96 -16.74
N GLU A 45 1.61 5.29 -15.74
CA GLU A 45 0.89 4.78 -14.57
C GLU A 45 0.25 5.93 -13.78
N TRP A 46 0.99 7.01 -13.56
CA TRP A 46 0.49 8.21 -12.89
C TRP A 46 -0.74 8.79 -13.60
N GLU A 47 -0.68 8.97 -14.92
CA GLU A 47 -1.78 9.51 -15.71
C GLU A 47 -3.01 8.59 -15.69
N ALA A 48 -2.79 7.27 -15.79
CA ALA A 48 -3.86 6.29 -15.74
C ALA A 48 -4.59 6.29 -14.38
N LEU A 49 -3.84 6.29 -13.28
CA LEU A 49 -4.39 6.35 -11.91
C LEU A 49 -5.10 7.68 -11.65
N ALA A 50 -4.49 8.81 -12.03
CA ALA A 50 -5.09 10.12 -11.85
C ALA A 50 -6.42 10.23 -12.59
N LYS A 51 -6.47 9.73 -13.83
CA LYS A 51 -7.70 9.70 -14.62
C LYS A 51 -8.77 8.83 -13.96
N ASP A 52 -8.43 7.59 -13.58
CA ASP A 52 -9.36 6.66 -12.94
C ASP A 52 -9.95 7.23 -11.64
N LEU A 53 -9.12 7.86 -10.79
CA LEU A 53 -9.58 8.47 -9.54
C LEU A 53 -10.42 9.73 -9.74
N VAL A 54 -10.18 10.50 -10.81
CA VAL A 54 -11.05 11.62 -11.19
C VAL A 54 -12.39 11.09 -11.71
N ASP A 55 -12.38 10.07 -12.57
CA ASP A 55 -13.60 9.46 -13.10
C ASP A 55 -14.46 8.84 -11.99
N LYS A 56 -13.83 8.29 -10.95
CA LYS A 56 -14.50 7.76 -9.74
C LYS A 56 -14.95 8.84 -8.76
N GLY A 57 -14.54 10.10 -8.96
CA GLY A 57 -14.87 11.23 -8.08
C GLY A 57 -14.05 11.29 -6.79
N THR A 58 -13.04 10.43 -6.61
CA THR A 58 -12.10 10.49 -5.49
C THR A 58 -11.23 11.75 -5.55
N LEU A 59 -10.83 12.13 -6.78
CA LEU A 59 -10.02 13.31 -7.04
C LEU A 59 -10.77 14.33 -7.89
N VAL A 60 -10.45 15.60 -7.68
CA VAL A 60 -10.82 16.69 -8.57
C VAL A 60 -9.55 17.25 -9.19
N LYS A 61 -9.44 17.23 -10.51
CA LYS A 61 -8.35 17.89 -11.23
C LYS A 61 -8.45 19.40 -11.05
N LEU A 62 -7.37 20.03 -10.60
CA LEU A 62 -7.32 21.47 -10.39
C LEU A 62 -7.14 22.22 -11.71
N ASN A 63 -7.30 23.54 -11.65
CA ASN A 63 -7.09 24.39 -12.83
C ASN A 63 -5.62 24.34 -13.28
N GLU A 64 -5.38 23.81 -14.48
CA GLU A 64 -4.05 23.58 -15.04
C GLU A 64 -3.22 24.86 -15.26
N GLU A 65 -3.85 26.00 -15.54
CA GLU A 65 -3.12 27.27 -15.69
C GLU A 65 -2.55 27.77 -14.36
N LYS A 66 -3.22 27.45 -13.24
CA LYS A 66 -2.82 27.89 -11.90
C LYS A 66 -1.98 26.85 -11.16
N ARG A 67 -2.31 25.58 -11.33
CA ARG A 67 -1.76 24.42 -10.61
C ARG A 67 -1.70 23.24 -11.58
N PRO A 68 -0.69 23.21 -12.47
CA PRO A 68 -0.55 22.12 -13.43
C PRO A 68 -0.35 20.77 -12.74
N ASN A 69 -0.90 19.70 -13.33
CA ASN A 69 -0.83 18.32 -12.82
C ASN A 69 -1.12 18.20 -11.31
N SER A 70 -2.13 18.93 -10.83
CA SER A 70 -2.48 18.99 -9.41
C SER A 70 -3.91 18.54 -9.17
N TYR A 71 -4.14 17.88 -8.04
CA TYR A 71 -5.42 17.25 -7.70
C TYR A 71 -5.83 17.60 -6.27
N LEU A 72 -7.13 17.62 -6.03
CA LEU A 72 -7.74 17.77 -4.71
C LEU A 72 -8.46 16.48 -4.34
N ALA A 73 -8.13 15.92 -3.18
CA ALA A 73 -8.91 14.89 -2.50
C ALA A 73 -9.65 15.53 -1.31
N SER A 74 -10.90 15.13 -1.07
CA SER A 74 -11.64 15.47 0.14
C SER A 74 -12.05 14.17 0.82
N SER A 75 -11.42 13.87 1.96
CA SER A 75 -11.65 12.61 2.68
C SER A 75 -12.97 12.62 3.44
N ASP A 76 -13.36 11.45 3.94
CA ASP A 76 -14.43 11.33 4.92
C ASP A 76 -14.06 12.14 6.18
N PRO A 77 -14.98 12.92 6.79
CA PRO A 77 -14.71 13.65 8.02
C PRO A 77 -14.22 12.80 9.20
N ALA A 78 -14.50 11.50 9.19
CA ALA A 78 -13.99 10.56 10.19
C ALA A 78 -12.52 10.15 9.97
N ASP A 79 -11.94 10.42 8.79
CA ASP A 79 -10.59 10.03 8.39
C ASP A 79 -9.79 11.25 7.90
N VAL A 80 -9.34 12.07 8.86
CA VAL A 80 -8.70 13.37 8.59
C VAL A 80 -7.34 13.53 9.27
N ALA A 81 -6.95 12.60 10.14
CA ALA A 81 -5.73 12.69 10.93
C ALA A 81 -5.30 11.32 11.42
N ARG A 82 -4.04 11.23 11.87
CA ARG A 82 -3.55 10.06 12.61
C ARG A 82 -4.37 9.87 13.89
N VAL A 83 -4.77 8.63 14.16
CA VAL A 83 -5.51 8.25 15.36
C VAL A 83 -4.56 7.51 16.31
N GLU A 84 -3.85 8.26 17.16
CA GLU A 84 -2.78 7.74 18.00
C GLU A 84 -3.26 6.62 18.95
N SER A 85 -4.49 6.71 19.46
CA SER A 85 -5.11 5.68 20.30
C SER A 85 -5.38 4.35 19.59
N ARG A 86 -5.23 4.30 18.26
CA ARG A 86 -5.37 3.09 17.43
C ARG A 86 -4.06 2.75 16.69
N THR A 87 -2.93 3.32 17.12
CA THR A 87 -1.59 3.00 16.60
C THR A 87 -0.82 2.21 17.66
N PHE A 88 -0.28 1.05 17.30
CA PHE A 88 0.30 0.09 18.26
C PHE A 88 1.71 -0.34 17.88
N ILE A 89 2.53 -0.60 18.89
CA ILE A 89 3.83 -1.29 18.76
C ILE A 89 3.68 -2.67 19.39
N CYS A 90 3.61 -3.72 18.56
CA CYS A 90 3.36 -5.10 19.01
C CYS A 90 4.67 -5.89 19.14
N SER A 91 5.55 -5.46 20.04
CA SER A 91 6.74 -6.23 20.43
C SER A 91 6.37 -7.48 21.23
N LYS A 92 7.29 -8.45 21.35
CA LYS A 92 7.06 -9.69 22.13
C LYS A 92 6.66 -9.46 23.59
N THR A 93 7.11 -8.35 24.18
CA THR A 93 6.78 -7.94 25.54
C THR A 93 6.39 -6.46 25.56
N GLU A 94 5.59 -6.07 26.54
CA GLU A 94 5.15 -4.69 26.73
C GLU A 94 6.33 -3.73 26.97
N ASP A 95 7.29 -4.13 27.80
CA ASP A 95 8.52 -3.36 28.03
C ASP A 95 9.30 -3.08 26.74
N GLY A 96 9.21 -3.98 25.75
CA GLY A 96 9.85 -3.81 24.44
C GLY A 96 9.23 -2.69 23.60
N ALA A 97 7.96 -2.36 23.83
CA ALA A 97 7.32 -1.18 23.25
C ALA A 97 7.63 0.06 24.07
N GLY A 98 7.74 -0.09 25.40
CA GLY A 98 8.08 0.98 26.32
C GLY A 98 6.90 1.91 26.63
N PRO A 99 7.07 2.83 27.60
CA PRO A 99 5.97 3.56 28.24
C PRO A 99 5.36 4.66 27.36
N THR A 100 5.93 4.95 26.19
CA THR A 100 5.46 5.99 25.27
C THR A 100 4.57 5.45 24.15
N ASN A 101 4.34 4.13 24.10
CA ASN A 101 3.67 3.46 23.00
C ASN A 101 2.44 2.69 23.50
N ASN A 102 1.44 2.52 22.63
CA ASN A 102 0.37 1.57 22.89
C ASN A 102 0.87 0.16 22.55
N TRP A 103 0.98 -0.70 23.55
CA TRP A 103 1.32 -2.10 23.32
C TRP A 103 0.06 -2.96 23.19
N ARG A 104 0.18 -4.01 22.38
CA ARG A 104 -0.75 -5.14 22.32
C ARG A 104 0.05 -6.40 22.10
N ASP A 105 -0.45 -7.51 22.62
CA ASP A 105 0.13 -8.82 22.36
C ASP A 105 0.16 -9.08 20.84
N PRO A 106 1.32 -9.48 20.27
CA PRO A 106 1.47 -9.62 18.84
C PRO A 106 0.63 -10.76 18.25
N ASP A 107 0.38 -11.84 19.00
CA ASP A 107 -0.41 -12.96 18.52
C ASP A 107 -1.91 -12.59 18.55
N GLU A 108 -2.36 -11.89 19.59
CA GLU A 108 -3.71 -11.33 19.65
C GLU A 108 -3.97 -10.32 18.52
N MET A 109 -3.03 -9.39 18.30
CA MET A 109 -3.15 -8.38 17.24
C MET A 109 -3.18 -9.05 15.86
N ARG A 110 -2.32 -10.05 15.61
CA ARG A 110 -2.32 -10.79 14.34
C ARG A 110 -3.65 -11.51 14.12
N ALA A 111 -4.19 -12.15 15.16
CA ALA A 111 -5.49 -12.82 15.06
C ALA A 111 -6.62 -11.83 14.73
N GLU A 112 -6.71 -10.71 15.46
CA GLU A 112 -7.71 -9.65 15.21
C GLU A 112 -7.59 -9.07 13.80
N MET A 113 -6.38 -8.67 13.40
CA MET A 113 -6.13 -8.07 12.08
C MET A 113 -6.35 -9.05 10.93
N SER A 114 -6.04 -10.34 11.11
CA SER A 114 -6.29 -11.35 10.07
C SER A 114 -7.78 -11.46 9.73
N GLU A 115 -8.65 -11.36 10.74
CA GLU A 115 -10.10 -11.34 10.50
C GLU A 115 -10.55 -10.06 9.78
N HIS A 116 -9.96 -8.90 10.09
CA HIS A 116 -10.24 -7.65 9.39
C HIS A 116 -9.74 -7.65 7.94
N PHE A 117 -8.59 -8.29 7.67
CA PHE A 117 -8.02 -8.36 6.32
C PHE A 117 -8.72 -9.40 5.45
N LYS A 118 -9.36 -10.42 6.03
CA LYS A 118 -9.99 -11.49 5.27
C LYS A 118 -11.06 -10.97 4.30
N GLY A 119 -10.76 -11.04 3.01
CA GLY A 119 -11.64 -10.57 1.95
C GLY A 119 -11.85 -9.05 1.90
N SER A 120 -10.99 -8.27 2.54
CA SER A 120 -11.11 -6.80 2.63
C SER A 120 -11.00 -6.09 1.28
N MET A 121 -10.35 -6.72 0.29
CA MET A 121 -10.08 -6.15 -1.02
C MET A 121 -10.98 -6.70 -2.14
N LYS A 122 -12.05 -7.44 -1.81
CA LYS A 122 -13.02 -7.92 -2.81
C LYS A 122 -13.57 -6.79 -3.67
N GLY A 123 -13.60 -6.99 -4.99
CA GLY A 123 -14.05 -5.95 -5.92
C GLY A 123 -13.03 -4.85 -6.17
N ARG A 124 -11.80 -4.99 -5.68
CA ARG A 124 -10.74 -3.96 -5.76
C ARG A 124 -9.46 -4.53 -6.37
N THR A 125 -8.64 -3.61 -6.89
CA THR A 125 -7.25 -3.88 -7.25
C THR A 125 -6.39 -3.81 -6.01
N MET A 126 -5.56 -4.82 -5.77
CA MET A 126 -4.40 -4.72 -4.87
C MET A 126 -3.20 -4.22 -5.67
N TYR A 127 -2.69 -3.07 -5.31
CA TYR A 127 -1.45 -2.50 -5.82
C TYR A 127 -0.28 -2.99 -4.97
N VAL A 128 0.75 -3.53 -5.63
CA VAL A 128 2.06 -3.82 -5.06
C VAL A 128 2.92 -2.61 -5.35
N VAL A 129 3.31 -1.87 -4.31
CA VAL A 129 4.04 -0.61 -4.41
C VAL A 129 5.45 -0.81 -3.84
N PRO A 130 6.46 -1.12 -4.67
CA PRO A 130 7.85 -1.10 -4.24
C PRO A 130 8.30 0.33 -3.96
N PHE A 131 9.08 0.57 -2.92
CA PHE A 131 9.66 1.88 -2.69
C PHE A 131 11.00 1.81 -1.96
N CYS A 132 11.77 2.88 -2.10
CA CYS A 132 12.99 3.13 -1.35
C CYS A 132 12.85 4.38 -0.47
N MET A 133 13.18 4.23 0.82
CA MET A 133 13.30 5.34 1.77
C MET A 133 14.73 5.89 1.75
N GLY A 134 14.87 7.10 1.22
CA GLY A 134 16.17 7.70 0.93
C GLY A 134 16.65 7.44 -0.50
N PRO A 135 17.85 7.91 -0.87
CA PRO A 135 18.41 7.68 -2.20
C PRO A 135 18.61 6.18 -2.48
N ILE A 136 18.22 5.72 -3.67
CA ILE A 136 18.44 4.31 -4.07
C ILE A 136 19.91 3.94 -4.21
N THR A 137 20.78 4.94 -4.37
CA THR A 137 22.24 4.80 -4.46
C THR A 137 22.93 4.76 -3.10
N ASP A 138 22.17 4.79 -2.00
CA ASP A 138 22.73 4.63 -0.65
C ASP A 138 23.43 3.25 -0.54
N PRO A 139 24.54 3.11 0.21
CA PRO A 139 25.20 1.82 0.40
C PRO A 139 24.32 0.77 1.11
N ASP A 140 23.31 1.18 1.87
CA ASP A 140 22.37 0.30 2.58
C ASP A 140 20.92 0.83 2.43
N PRO A 141 20.35 0.75 1.21
CA PRO A 141 19.06 1.35 0.90
C PRO A 141 17.95 0.63 1.67
N LYS A 142 17.07 1.40 2.30
CA LYS A 142 15.91 0.88 3.04
C LYS A 142 14.74 0.71 2.10
N LEU A 143 14.63 -0.49 1.55
CA LEU A 143 13.57 -0.90 0.65
C LEU A 143 12.32 -1.35 1.42
N GLY A 144 11.15 -1.09 0.85
CA GLY A 144 9.87 -1.55 1.35
C GLY A 144 8.94 -1.93 0.20
N ILE A 145 7.96 -2.76 0.51
CA ILE A 145 6.81 -3.03 -0.35
C ILE A 145 5.56 -2.72 0.46
N GLU A 146 4.70 -1.85 -0.08
CA GLU A 146 3.37 -1.62 0.46
C GLU A 146 2.33 -2.34 -0.41
N LEU A 147 1.38 -3.03 0.22
CA LEU A 147 0.21 -3.59 -0.45
C LEU A 147 -1.00 -2.74 -0.06
N THR A 148 -1.66 -2.15 -1.05
CA THR A 148 -2.79 -1.24 -0.83
C THR A 148 -3.86 -1.45 -1.88
N ASP A 149 -5.13 -1.24 -1.54
CA ASP A 149 -6.23 -1.22 -2.50
C ASP A 149 -6.65 0.20 -2.92
N SER A 150 -5.87 1.19 -2.50
CA SER A 150 -6.14 2.61 -2.71
C SER A 150 -5.22 3.22 -3.76
N GLY A 151 -5.76 3.55 -4.93
CA GLY A 151 -5.02 4.30 -5.95
C GLY A 151 -4.54 5.68 -5.46
N TYR A 152 -5.25 6.28 -4.50
CA TYR A 152 -4.84 7.54 -3.86
C TYR A 152 -3.52 7.35 -3.07
N VAL A 153 -3.38 6.23 -2.38
CA VAL A 153 -2.14 5.88 -1.67
C VAL A 153 -1.00 5.69 -2.66
N VAL A 154 -1.21 4.95 -3.75
CA VAL A 154 -0.19 4.74 -4.80
C VAL A 154 0.33 6.07 -5.36
N MET A 155 -0.57 6.98 -5.75
CA MET A 155 -0.18 8.30 -6.26
C MET A 155 0.60 9.11 -5.21
N SER A 156 0.19 9.06 -3.95
CA SER A 156 0.87 9.77 -2.87
C SER A 156 2.26 9.18 -2.59
N MET A 157 2.37 7.85 -2.59
CA MET A 157 3.64 7.13 -2.40
C MET A 157 4.65 7.45 -3.49
N ARG A 158 4.21 7.60 -4.74
CA ARG A 158 5.06 8.05 -5.86
C ARG A 158 5.73 9.40 -5.59
N ILE A 159 5.04 10.32 -4.92
CA ILE A 159 5.58 11.64 -4.59
C ILE A 159 6.49 11.57 -3.36
N MET A 160 6.06 10.84 -2.34
CA MET A 160 6.68 10.86 -1.02
C MET A 160 7.90 9.94 -0.89
N THR A 161 8.03 8.96 -1.79
CA THR A 161 9.09 7.95 -1.79
C THR A 161 9.75 7.85 -3.16
N ARG A 162 10.79 7.01 -3.29
CA ARG A 162 11.30 6.61 -4.61
C ARG A 162 10.60 5.31 -4.96
N MET A 163 9.51 5.43 -5.69
CA MET A 163 8.74 4.31 -6.22
C MET A 163 9.28 3.93 -7.58
#